data_AF-A0A8U0NCT4-F1
#
_entry.id   AF-A0A8U0NCT4-F1
#
_cell.length_a   1.000
_cell.length_b   1.000
_cell.length_c   1.000
_cell.angle_alpha   90.00
_cell.angle_beta   90.00
_cell.angle_gamma   90.00
#
_symmetry.space_group_name_H-M   'P 1'
#
loop_
_entity.id
_entity.type
_entity.pdbx_description
1 polymer ?
#
loop_
_entity_poly.entity_id
_entity_poly.type
_entity_poly.pdbx_seq_one_letter_code
_entity_poly.pdbx_strand_id
1 'polypeptide(L)'
;MRTALVYHEEMTAARLLWDDPECEIERPERLTAAVERLQQGGLEQRCLQLAAREASEAELGLVHSPEYVSLMRGTQALSTEELQALSGQYDAVYFHPSTFHCARLAAGAALQLVDAVLTGTAHNGLALVRPPGHHSQRAAANGFCVFNNVAIAARYAQKRHGVHRILIVDWDVHHGQGIQYIFEDDPSVLYFSWHRYEHGRFWPYLRESDADAVGLGPGRGFTVNLPWNQVGMGNADYMAAFLHVLLPVAFEFDPELVLVSAGFDSAIGDPEGQMQATPECFAHLTQLLQVLAGGRVCAVLEGGYHLESLSQSVCMVVKALLGDPAPPLLGPMVPQHSALESIQSVRAAQAPHWTSLWQQGSTPTLSLSTCSPERRPSPVSPGGPKCKAAEAQTSAVLSSLLDRLHLCATPPVRTAIALTAPAAAMVLPPDILRQEESAPREETQAWARLHEALTQDTAFTALGKVLHLLNGILDGQVSSGIATTPAAASTLEVVLRQGLSHGAQRVFCVALGQLDRPPDLANDGRTLWLNIRGKEAAALSTLHVSVPLSGPMASRTPKLHSWLPFYGDQRGAESWSSWSRRRAGPGALERAAGSTVGDAAGGCSFWSAVSW
;
A
#
# COMPACT_ATOMS: atom_id res chain seq x y z
N MET A 1 8.20 4.75 15.77
CA MET A 1 8.68 4.82 14.36
C MET A 1 8.32 6.19 13.81
N ARG A 2 9.09 6.77 12.88
CA ARG A 2 8.83 8.12 12.33
C ARG A 2 8.41 8.02 10.85
N THR A 3 7.44 8.83 10.47
CA THR A 3 7.01 9.05 9.08
C THR A 3 7.59 10.37 8.59
N ALA A 4 8.30 10.37 7.47
CA ALA A 4 8.82 11.60 6.88
C ALA A 4 7.75 12.32 6.05
N LEU A 5 7.74 13.64 6.12
CA LEU A 5 6.96 14.51 5.24
C LEU A 5 7.92 15.51 4.59
N VAL A 6 7.97 15.53 3.26
CA VAL A 6 8.85 16.42 2.49
C VAL A 6 8.00 17.35 1.63
N TYR A 7 8.24 18.65 1.75
CA TYR A 7 7.53 19.69 1.01
C TYR A 7 8.40 20.95 0.92
N HIS A 8 8.13 21.79 -0.09
CA HIS A 8 8.73 23.12 -0.21
C HIS A 8 7.74 24.08 -0.87
N GLU A 9 7.57 25.27 -0.29
CA GLU A 9 6.59 26.25 -0.76
C GLU A 9 6.86 26.77 -2.18
N GLU A 10 8.13 26.86 -2.58
CA GLU A 10 8.48 27.32 -3.92
C GLU A 10 7.97 26.41 -5.05
N MET A 11 7.60 25.15 -4.77
CA MET A 11 6.92 24.29 -5.75
C MET A 11 5.51 24.79 -6.13
N THR A 12 5.02 25.84 -5.48
CA THR A 12 3.79 26.57 -5.84
C THR A 12 4.03 27.72 -6.83
N ALA A 13 5.29 28.06 -7.14
CA ALA A 13 5.62 29.22 -7.96
C ALA A 13 5.25 29.04 -9.44
N ALA A 14 5.37 27.83 -9.99
CA ALA A 14 5.00 27.55 -11.36
C ALA A 14 3.48 27.41 -11.54
N ARG A 15 2.94 28.16 -12.51
CA ARG A 15 1.54 28.15 -12.95
C ARG A 15 1.46 28.38 -14.46
N LEU A 16 0.34 27.96 -15.04
CA LEU A 16 0.00 28.24 -16.44
C LEU A 16 -0.15 29.77 -16.65
N LEU A 17 0.43 30.28 -17.74
CA LEU A 17 0.50 31.73 -18.06
C LEU A 17 -0.42 32.17 -19.21
N TRP A 18 -1.12 31.24 -19.84
CA TRP A 18 -2.01 31.46 -20.98
C TRP A 18 -3.25 30.59 -20.83
N ASP A 19 -4.27 30.81 -21.66
CA ASP A 19 -5.48 29.99 -21.63
C ASP A 19 -5.20 28.64 -22.30
N ASP A 20 -5.30 27.57 -21.51
CA ASP A 20 -5.20 26.18 -21.95
C ASP A 20 -6.08 25.31 -21.05
N PRO A 21 -7.31 24.96 -21.50
CA PRO A 21 -8.25 24.17 -20.69
C PRO A 21 -7.77 22.76 -20.34
N GLU A 22 -6.80 22.20 -21.08
CA GLU A 22 -6.22 20.90 -20.77
C GLU A 22 -5.27 21.00 -19.58
N CYS A 23 -4.49 22.09 -19.53
CA CYS A 23 -3.46 22.29 -18.50
C CYS A 23 -3.93 23.06 -17.26
N GLU A 24 -5.07 23.77 -17.31
CA GLU A 24 -5.53 24.64 -16.21
C GLU A 24 -5.82 23.91 -14.89
N ILE A 25 -6.04 22.59 -14.97
CA ILE A 25 -6.32 21.71 -13.81
C ILE A 25 -5.08 21.50 -12.94
N GLU A 26 -3.87 21.56 -13.51
CA GLU A 26 -2.60 21.41 -12.80
C GLU A 26 -2.16 22.78 -12.26
N ARG A 27 -2.55 23.06 -11.01
CA ARG A 27 -2.41 24.38 -10.40
C ARG A 27 -1.78 24.34 -9.00
N PRO A 28 -1.14 25.45 -8.54
CA PRO A 28 -0.50 25.55 -7.22
C PRO A 28 -1.37 25.13 -6.04
N GLU A 29 -2.67 25.38 -6.14
CA GLU A 29 -3.65 25.10 -5.10
C GLU A 29 -3.75 23.61 -4.74
N ARG A 30 -3.27 22.72 -5.61
CA ARG A 30 -3.14 21.28 -5.32
C ARG A 30 -2.23 21.03 -4.13
N LEU A 31 -1.06 21.66 -4.08
CA LEU A 31 -0.13 21.53 -2.97
C LEU A 31 -0.62 22.26 -1.73
N THR A 32 -1.10 23.50 -1.88
CA THR A 32 -1.53 24.28 -0.71
C THR A 32 -2.71 23.62 -0.02
N ALA A 33 -3.70 23.12 -0.77
CA ALA A 33 -4.85 22.42 -0.18
C ALA A 33 -4.44 21.14 0.59
N ALA A 34 -3.48 20.38 0.05
CA ALA A 34 -2.96 19.18 0.72
C ALA A 34 -2.23 19.52 2.03
N VAL A 35 -1.33 20.51 2.01
CA VAL A 35 -0.56 20.95 3.18
C VAL A 35 -1.47 21.56 4.25
N GLU A 36 -2.37 22.46 3.86
CA GLU A 36 -3.32 23.10 4.79
C GLU A 36 -4.22 22.07 5.48
N ARG A 37 -4.68 21.05 4.76
CA ARG A 37 -5.52 19.99 5.35
C ARG A 37 -4.73 19.11 6.32
N LEU A 38 -3.47 18.78 6.02
CA LEU A 38 -2.58 18.06 6.96
C LEU A 38 -2.35 18.86 8.24
N GLN A 39 -2.19 20.18 8.11
CA GLN A 39 -2.02 21.11 9.24
C GLN A 39 -3.28 21.20 10.10
N GLN A 40 -4.45 21.40 9.46
CA GLN A 40 -5.75 21.43 10.13
C GLN A 40 -6.05 20.12 10.86
N GLY A 41 -5.65 18.98 10.29
CA GLY A 41 -5.82 17.65 10.87
C GLY A 41 -4.78 17.26 11.93
N GLY A 42 -3.81 18.13 12.24
CA GLY A 42 -2.75 17.82 13.21
C GLY A 42 -1.76 16.74 12.75
N LEU A 43 -1.76 16.38 11.46
CA LEU A 43 -0.97 15.27 10.92
C LEU A 43 0.47 15.70 10.59
N GLU A 44 0.64 16.94 10.16
CA GLU A 44 1.95 17.51 9.82
C GLU A 44 2.89 17.50 11.04
N GLN A 45 2.38 17.85 12.22
CA GLN A 45 3.15 17.93 13.48
C GLN A 45 3.53 16.54 14.02
N ARG A 46 2.86 15.48 13.55
CA ARG A 46 3.17 14.08 13.89
C ARG A 46 4.25 13.49 12.98
N CYS A 47 4.57 14.16 11.86
CA CYS A 47 5.58 13.72 10.91
C CYS A 47 6.95 14.33 11.21
N LEU A 48 8.00 13.64 10.78
CA LEU A 48 9.35 14.21 10.65
C LEU A 48 9.38 15.08 9.40
N GLN A 49 9.31 16.38 9.57
CA GLN A 49 9.43 17.33 8.48
C GLN A 49 10.88 17.36 7.96
N LEU A 50 11.05 17.13 6.67
CA LEU A 50 12.35 17.23 5.99
C LEU A 50 12.30 18.36 4.98
N ALA A 51 13.39 19.12 4.90
CA ALA A 51 13.56 20.11 3.84
C ALA A 51 13.79 19.39 2.50
N ALA A 52 13.05 19.81 1.48
CA ALA A 52 13.40 19.49 0.10
C ALA A 52 14.75 20.13 -0.26
N ARG A 53 15.43 19.53 -1.23
CA ARG A 53 16.61 20.12 -1.88
C ARG A 53 16.42 20.07 -3.38
N GLU A 54 17.19 20.84 -4.12
CA GLU A 54 17.27 20.65 -5.56
C GLU A 54 18.04 19.37 -5.89
N ALA A 55 17.49 18.54 -6.77
CA ALA A 55 18.25 17.49 -7.43
C ALA A 55 19.37 18.13 -8.27
N SER A 56 20.59 17.60 -8.17
CA SER A 56 21.69 17.96 -9.05
C SER A 56 21.44 17.44 -10.46
N GLU A 57 22.06 18.05 -11.46
CA GLU A 57 21.91 17.61 -12.85
C GLU A 57 22.46 16.21 -13.09
N ALA A 58 23.45 15.77 -12.30
CA ALA A 58 23.95 14.41 -12.33
C ALA A 58 22.91 13.40 -11.79
N GLU A 59 22.07 13.81 -10.84
CA GLU A 59 20.94 13.01 -10.36
C GLU A 59 19.80 12.98 -11.38
N LEU A 60 19.48 14.12 -12.01
CA LEU A 60 18.53 14.16 -13.13
C LEU A 60 18.99 13.25 -14.29
N GLY A 61 20.29 13.28 -14.59
CA GLY A 61 20.96 12.49 -15.61
C GLY A 61 21.02 10.99 -15.34
N LEU A 62 20.53 10.51 -14.19
CA LEU A 62 20.33 9.07 -13.96
C LEU A 62 19.22 8.49 -14.85
N VAL A 63 18.31 9.33 -15.32
CA VAL A 63 17.15 8.96 -16.13
C VAL A 63 17.10 9.79 -17.42
N HIS A 64 17.34 11.09 -17.30
CA HIS A 64 17.14 12.04 -18.39
C HIS A 64 18.40 12.24 -19.22
N SER A 65 18.22 12.49 -20.51
CA SER A 65 19.31 12.85 -21.40
C SER A 65 19.92 14.22 -21.03
N PRO A 66 21.25 14.40 -21.14
CA PRO A 66 21.90 15.68 -20.88
C PRO A 66 21.32 16.83 -21.73
N GLU A 67 20.91 16.52 -22.96
CA GLU A 67 20.30 17.47 -23.89
C GLU A 67 18.96 17.98 -23.36
N TYR A 68 18.11 17.07 -22.87
CA TYR A 68 16.82 17.43 -22.28
C TYR A 68 16.98 18.22 -20.99
N VAL A 69 17.90 17.82 -20.10
CA VAL A 69 18.19 18.59 -18.87
C VAL A 69 18.65 20.01 -19.21
N SER A 70 19.52 20.16 -20.22
CA SER A 70 19.98 21.48 -20.66
C SER A 70 18.86 22.32 -21.28
N LEU A 71 17.95 21.70 -22.05
CA LEU A 71 16.78 22.37 -22.61
C LEU A 71 15.87 22.89 -21.49
N MET A 72 15.56 22.03 -20.51
CA MET A 72 14.73 22.41 -19.36
C MET A 72 15.39 23.50 -18.52
N ARG A 73 16.73 23.49 -18.35
CA ARG A 73 17.45 24.57 -17.68
C ARG A 73 17.22 25.91 -18.40
N GLY A 74 17.22 25.90 -19.72
CA GLY A 74 17.06 27.08 -20.57
C GLY A 74 15.70 27.77 -20.43
N THR A 75 14.66 27.08 -19.97
CA THR A 75 13.31 27.67 -19.84
C THR A 75 13.25 28.85 -18.88
N GLN A 76 14.19 28.95 -17.94
CA GLN A 76 14.28 30.06 -16.99
C GLN A 76 14.54 31.43 -17.65
N ALA A 77 15.11 31.43 -18.86
CA ALA A 77 15.48 32.64 -19.59
C ALA A 77 14.51 33.00 -20.73
N LEU A 78 13.47 32.19 -20.95
CA LEU A 78 12.54 32.36 -22.06
C LEU A 78 11.42 33.34 -21.71
N SER A 79 10.92 34.08 -22.71
CA SER A 79 9.70 34.87 -22.59
C SER A 79 8.45 33.98 -22.49
N THR A 80 7.31 34.55 -22.10
CA THR A 80 6.03 33.82 -22.05
C THR A 80 5.66 33.23 -23.42
N GLU A 81 5.87 33.97 -24.50
CA GLU A 81 5.58 33.51 -25.87
C GLU A 81 6.51 32.36 -26.28
N GLU A 82 7.80 32.43 -25.93
CA GLU A 82 8.76 31.36 -26.18
C GLU A 82 8.45 30.11 -25.36
N LEU A 83 8.02 30.28 -24.10
CA LEU A 83 7.57 29.19 -23.23
C LEU A 83 6.31 28.53 -23.77
N GLN A 84 5.34 29.31 -24.26
CA GLN A 84 4.13 28.77 -24.89
C GLN A 84 4.47 27.98 -26.16
N ALA A 85 5.35 28.53 -27.00
CA ALA A 85 5.80 27.86 -28.22
C ALA A 85 6.58 26.56 -27.91
N LEU A 86 7.39 26.54 -26.85
CA LEU A 86 8.08 25.33 -26.39
C LEU A 86 7.10 24.31 -25.80
N SER A 87 6.13 24.76 -24.99
CA SER A 87 5.10 23.91 -24.38
C SER A 87 4.31 23.16 -25.46
N GLY A 88 3.92 23.86 -26.54
CA GLY A 88 3.21 23.26 -27.68
C GLY A 88 4.00 22.24 -28.51
N GLN A 89 5.27 21.98 -28.19
CA GLN A 89 6.06 20.89 -28.79
C GLN A 89 5.88 19.56 -28.05
N TYR A 90 5.28 19.61 -26.86
CA TYR A 90 5.04 18.47 -26.00
C TYR A 90 3.53 18.28 -25.79
N ASP A 91 3.15 17.10 -25.33
CA ASP A 91 1.76 16.72 -25.14
C ASP A 91 1.32 16.96 -23.69
N ALA A 92 0.22 17.71 -23.52
CA ALA A 92 -0.40 18.07 -22.24
C ALA A 92 0.59 18.62 -21.18
N VAL A 93 1.40 19.64 -21.50
CA VAL A 93 2.33 20.25 -20.53
C VAL A 93 2.52 21.74 -20.77
N TYR A 94 2.79 22.50 -19.70
CA TYR A 94 3.15 23.90 -19.77
C TYR A 94 4.48 24.18 -19.06
N PHE A 95 5.19 25.20 -19.54
CA PHE A 95 6.41 25.71 -18.90
C PHE A 95 6.22 27.12 -18.35
N HIS A 96 6.93 27.39 -17.26
CA HIS A 96 7.00 28.65 -16.54
C HIS A 96 8.49 28.99 -16.28
N PRO A 97 8.88 30.26 -16.08
CA PRO A 97 10.27 30.59 -15.75
C PRO A 97 10.81 29.83 -14.54
N SER A 98 9.95 29.54 -13.55
CA SER A 98 10.29 28.75 -12.36
C SER A 98 10.21 27.23 -12.54
N THR A 99 9.84 26.70 -13.72
CA THR A 99 9.58 25.25 -13.90
C THR A 99 10.80 24.40 -13.60
N PHE A 100 11.98 24.76 -14.12
CA PHE A 100 13.20 23.99 -13.87
C PHE A 100 13.55 23.92 -12.39
N HIS A 101 13.41 25.04 -11.69
CA HIS A 101 13.63 25.14 -10.25
C HIS A 101 12.67 24.24 -9.47
N CYS A 102 11.37 24.36 -9.73
CA CYS A 102 10.34 23.55 -9.08
C CYS A 102 10.53 22.05 -9.36
N ALA A 103 10.86 21.68 -10.61
CA ALA A 103 11.10 20.29 -11.00
C ALA A 103 12.34 19.70 -10.32
N ARG A 104 13.38 20.51 -10.07
CA ARG A 104 14.55 20.06 -9.28
C ARG A 104 14.21 19.88 -7.82
N LEU A 105 13.40 20.75 -7.23
CA LEU A 105 12.89 20.58 -5.86
C LEU A 105 12.00 19.34 -5.74
N ALA A 106 11.12 19.08 -6.71
CA ALA A 106 10.25 17.91 -6.75
C ALA A 106 11.06 16.61 -6.77
N ALA A 107 12.02 16.49 -7.70
CA ALA A 107 12.90 15.34 -7.78
C ALA A 107 13.74 15.18 -6.51
N GLY A 108 14.33 16.27 -6.01
CA GLY A 108 15.17 16.22 -4.81
C GLY A 108 14.40 15.95 -3.52
N ALA A 109 13.12 16.32 -3.43
CA ALA A 109 12.24 15.92 -2.33
C ALA A 109 12.04 14.40 -2.28
N ALA A 110 11.84 13.76 -3.44
CA ALA A 110 11.78 12.30 -3.53
C ALA A 110 13.11 11.65 -3.11
N LEU A 111 14.26 12.24 -3.48
CA LEU A 111 15.58 11.75 -3.06
C LEU A 111 15.80 11.88 -1.55
N GLN A 112 15.40 13.00 -0.94
CA GLN A 112 15.48 13.21 0.51
C GLN A 112 14.64 12.17 1.27
N LEU A 113 13.46 11.85 0.75
CA LEU A 113 12.60 10.82 1.31
C LEU A 113 13.25 9.43 1.24
N VAL A 114 13.82 9.07 0.07
CA VAL A 114 14.58 7.82 -0.11
C VAL A 114 15.78 7.73 0.85
N ASP A 115 16.56 8.80 0.98
CA ASP A 115 17.68 8.87 1.92
C ASP A 115 17.20 8.64 3.36
N ALA A 116 16.14 9.33 3.79
CA ALA A 116 15.61 9.19 5.14
C ALA A 116 15.14 7.77 5.45
N VAL A 117 14.47 7.11 4.50
CA VAL A 117 13.93 5.75 4.68
C VAL A 117 15.04 4.69 4.66
N LEU A 118 15.96 4.75 3.69
CA LEU A 118 17.02 3.75 3.55
C LEU A 118 18.13 3.87 4.61
N THR A 119 18.31 5.05 5.19
CA THR A 119 19.24 5.25 6.33
C THR A 119 18.60 4.98 7.69
N GLY A 120 17.29 4.69 7.74
CA GLY A 120 16.55 4.44 8.98
C GLY A 120 16.21 5.70 9.78
N THR A 121 16.41 6.90 9.21
CA THR A 121 15.98 8.17 9.82
C THR A 121 14.45 8.26 9.91
N ALA A 122 13.76 7.72 8.91
CA ALA A 122 12.32 7.48 8.89
C ALA A 122 12.05 6.03 8.50
N HIS A 123 10.87 5.52 8.83
CA HIS A 123 10.44 4.18 8.44
C HIS A 123 9.80 4.18 7.04
N ASN A 124 9.05 5.24 6.76
CA ASN A 124 8.29 5.49 5.55
C ASN A 124 8.09 7.01 5.38
N GLY A 125 7.42 7.46 4.32
CA GLY A 125 7.02 8.86 4.22
C GLY A 125 6.34 9.24 2.91
N LEU A 126 6.03 10.54 2.82
CA LEU A 126 5.36 11.19 1.69
C LEU A 126 6.13 12.44 1.26
N ALA A 127 6.34 12.60 -0.04
CA ALA A 127 6.81 13.84 -0.65
C ALA A 127 5.65 14.53 -1.39
N LEU A 128 5.25 15.70 -0.92
CA LEU A 128 4.26 16.56 -1.57
C LEU A 128 4.98 17.48 -2.54
N VAL A 129 4.90 17.15 -3.84
CA VAL A 129 5.70 17.79 -4.89
C VAL A 129 4.85 18.30 -6.04
N ARG A 130 5.35 19.35 -6.70
CA ARG A 130 4.92 19.81 -8.04
C ARG A 130 6.13 20.37 -8.78
N PRO A 131 6.28 20.09 -10.09
CA PRO A 131 5.40 19.28 -10.95
C PRO A 131 5.42 17.77 -10.64
N PRO A 132 4.41 17.01 -11.13
CA PRO A 132 4.44 15.54 -11.12
C PRO A 132 5.56 14.98 -12.02
N GLY A 133 5.72 13.65 -12.06
CA GLY A 133 6.84 12.99 -12.72
C GLY A 133 6.52 11.78 -13.60
N HIS A 134 5.52 10.96 -13.30
CA HIS A 134 5.41 9.60 -13.88
C HIS A 134 5.29 9.52 -15.42
N HIS A 135 4.82 10.59 -16.09
CA HIS A 135 4.75 10.66 -17.55
C HIS A 135 6.05 11.10 -18.23
N SER A 136 6.94 11.77 -17.51
CA SER A 136 8.18 12.33 -18.05
C SER A 136 9.09 11.21 -18.57
N GLN A 137 9.56 11.39 -19.81
CA GLN A 137 10.36 10.41 -20.54
C GLN A 137 11.83 10.85 -20.56
N ARG A 138 12.73 9.99 -21.03
CA ARG A 138 14.18 10.26 -21.10
C ARG A 138 14.54 11.61 -21.76
N ALA A 139 13.76 12.07 -22.73
CA ALA A 139 14.05 13.30 -23.47
C ALA A 139 12.81 14.16 -23.76
N ALA A 140 11.71 13.97 -23.02
CA ALA A 140 10.48 14.71 -23.26
C ALA A 140 9.68 14.95 -21.98
N ALA A 141 9.17 16.17 -21.87
CA ALA A 141 8.08 16.49 -20.94
C ALA A 141 6.77 15.90 -21.50
N ASN A 142 5.84 15.54 -20.62
CA ASN A 142 4.56 14.98 -21.02
C ASN A 142 3.59 15.01 -19.82
N GLY A 143 2.30 15.27 -20.02
CA GLY A 143 1.27 15.14 -18.98
C GLY A 143 1.62 15.89 -17.69
N PHE A 144 1.91 17.18 -17.81
CA PHE A 144 2.37 18.06 -16.73
C PHE A 144 3.73 17.71 -16.10
N CYS A 145 4.33 16.58 -16.47
CA CYS A 145 5.56 16.07 -15.90
C CYS A 145 6.78 16.62 -16.63
N VAL A 146 7.77 17.09 -15.87
CA VAL A 146 9.03 17.62 -16.40
C VAL A 146 10.15 16.62 -16.19
N PHE A 147 10.43 16.23 -14.95
CA PHE A 147 11.37 15.16 -14.64
C PHE A 147 10.65 14.03 -13.91
N ASN A 148 10.95 12.80 -14.29
CA ASN A 148 10.39 11.62 -13.65
C ASN A 148 10.91 11.41 -12.22
N ASN A 149 10.25 12.03 -11.24
CA ASN A 149 10.62 12.05 -9.83
C ASN A 149 10.84 10.63 -9.28
N VAL A 150 9.90 9.72 -9.52
CA VAL A 150 9.92 8.35 -8.99
C VAL A 150 10.97 7.49 -9.68
N ALA A 151 11.14 7.60 -11.00
CA ALA A 151 12.20 6.89 -11.71
C ALA A 151 13.61 7.36 -11.30
N ILE A 152 13.80 8.67 -11.10
CA ILE A 152 15.05 9.22 -10.57
C ILE A 152 15.32 8.66 -9.17
N ALA A 153 14.29 8.63 -8.31
CA ALA A 153 14.39 8.06 -6.96
C ALA A 153 14.77 6.58 -6.97
N ALA A 154 14.21 5.78 -7.89
CA ALA A 154 14.58 4.37 -8.05
C ALA A 154 16.05 4.21 -8.46
N ARG A 155 16.49 4.89 -9.54
CA ARG A 155 17.90 4.84 -9.99
C ARG A 155 18.87 5.36 -8.92
N TYR A 156 18.46 6.39 -8.18
CA TYR A 156 19.23 6.93 -7.06
C TYR A 156 19.37 5.90 -5.93
N ALA A 157 18.28 5.24 -5.52
CA ALA A 157 18.32 4.18 -4.50
C ALA A 157 19.28 3.04 -4.88
N GLN A 158 19.23 2.59 -6.14
CA GLN A 158 20.15 1.57 -6.65
C GLN A 158 21.61 2.04 -6.58
N LYS A 159 21.89 3.24 -7.08
CA LYS A 159 23.27 3.76 -7.20
C LYS A 159 23.87 4.17 -5.86
N ARG A 160 23.10 4.84 -5.00
CA ARG A 160 23.57 5.46 -3.75
C ARG A 160 23.54 4.49 -2.57
N HIS A 161 22.51 3.65 -2.51
CA HIS A 161 22.20 2.79 -1.35
C HIS A 161 22.32 1.30 -1.67
N GLY A 162 22.57 0.92 -2.93
CA GLY A 162 22.78 -0.48 -3.31
C GLY A 162 21.50 -1.32 -3.27
N VAL A 163 20.33 -0.70 -3.43
CA VAL A 163 19.05 -1.42 -3.50
C VAL A 163 18.98 -2.20 -4.81
N HIS A 164 18.59 -3.47 -4.77
CA HIS A 164 18.58 -4.39 -5.90
C HIS A 164 17.19 -4.70 -6.45
N ARG A 165 16.14 -4.64 -5.62
CA ARG A 165 14.76 -4.91 -6.03
C ARG A 165 13.85 -3.78 -5.58
N ILE A 166 13.33 -3.00 -6.52
CA ILE A 166 12.45 -1.86 -6.24
C ILE A 166 11.08 -2.15 -6.84
N LEU A 167 10.04 -2.04 -6.03
CA LEU A 167 8.66 -2.04 -6.50
C LEU A 167 8.21 -0.59 -6.66
N ILE A 168 7.74 -0.23 -7.85
CA ILE A 168 7.02 1.02 -8.10
C ILE A 168 5.54 0.67 -8.25
N VAL A 169 4.69 1.26 -7.40
CA VAL A 169 3.24 1.16 -7.47
C VAL A 169 2.70 2.51 -7.93
N ASP A 170 2.18 2.57 -9.14
CA ASP A 170 1.50 3.73 -9.67
C ASP A 170 -0.01 3.53 -9.56
N TRP A 171 -0.63 4.31 -8.68
CA TRP A 171 -2.07 4.31 -8.47
C TRP A 171 -2.75 5.57 -8.99
N ASP A 172 -2.00 6.43 -9.70
CA ASP A 172 -2.57 7.52 -10.48
C ASP A 172 -3.57 6.95 -11.50
N VAL A 173 -4.57 7.74 -11.89
CA VAL A 173 -5.56 7.27 -12.86
C VAL A 173 -5.01 7.23 -14.27
N HIS A 174 -3.88 7.89 -14.54
CA HIS A 174 -3.20 7.86 -15.82
C HIS A 174 -2.05 6.85 -15.81
N HIS A 175 -1.77 6.28 -16.99
CA HIS A 175 -0.62 5.38 -17.12
C HIS A 175 0.69 6.18 -17.06
N GLY A 176 1.55 5.88 -16.09
CA GLY A 176 2.91 6.41 -16.02
C GLY A 176 3.86 5.80 -17.07
N GLN A 177 3.57 6.02 -18.35
CA GLN A 177 4.34 5.51 -19.50
C GLN A 177 5.82 5.90 -19.44
N GLY A 178 6.14 7.06 -18.85
CA GLY A 178 7.52 7.47 -18.62
C GLY A 178 8.28 6.46 -17.76
N ILE A 179 7.68 6.03 -16.63
CA ILE A 179 8.26 5.00 -15.75
C ILE A 179 8.39 3.68 -16.49
N GLN A 180 7.34 3.25 -17.21
CA GLN A 180 7.38 2.02 -18.01
C GLN A 180 8.58 2.02 -18.96
N TYR A 181 8.74 3.05 -19.79
CA TYR A 181 9.84 3.10 -20.76
C TYR A 181 11.23 3.10 -20.13
N ILE A 182 11.40 3.68 -18.94
CA ILE A 182 12.69 3.77 -18.25
C ILE A 182 13.14 2.39 -17.71
N PHE A 183 12.20 1.51 -17.38
CA PHE A 183 12.46 0.21 -16.74
C PHE A 183 11.97 -0.99 -17.57
N GLU A 184 11.51 -0.76 -18.79
CA GLU A 184 10.89 -1.78 -19.67
C GLU A 184 11.77 -3.04 -19.83
N ASP A 185 13.09 -2.89 -19.85
CA ASP A 185 14.06 -3.98 -19.98
C ASP A 185 14.83 -4.32 -18.68
N ASP A 186 14.43 -3.75 -17.55
CA ASP A 186 15.15 -3.82 -16.28
C ASP A 186 14.42 -4.68 -15.21
N PRO A 187 14.84 -5.93 -14.98
CA PRO A 187 14.20 -6.82 -14.00
C PRO A 187 14.47 -6.44 -12.54
N SER A 188 15.32 -5.44 -12.28
CA SER A 188 15.57 -4.96 -10.92
C SER A 188 14.48 -4.01 -10.41
N VAL A 189 13.60 -3.53 -11.30
CA VAL A 189 12.47 -2.66 -10.97
C VAL A 189 11.18 -3.28 -11.49
N LEU A 190 10.29 -3.65 -10.56
CA LEU A 190 8.94 -4.08 -10.88
C LEU A 190 8.04 -2.84 -10.89
N TYR A 191 7.43 -2.54 -12.04
CA TYR A 191 6.47 -1.46 -12.21
C TYR A 191 5.06 -2.03 -12.31
N PHE A 192 4.18 -1.60 -11.41
CA PHE A 192 2.74 -1.84 -11.48
C PHE A 192 2.02 -0.53 -11.68
N SER A 193 1.09 -0.48 -12.64
CA SER A 193 0.19 0.65 -12.84
C SER A 193 -1.20 0.14 -13.11
N TRP A 194 -2.19 0.62 -12.35
CA TRP A 194 -3.53 0.70 -12.90
C TRP A 194 -3.72 2.04 -13.60
N HIS A 195 -4.73 2.16 -14.45
CA HIS A 195 -5.07 3.43 -15.08
C HIS A 195 -6.39 3.32 -15.84
N ARG A 196 -7.10 4.43 -15.99
CA ARG A 196 -8.20 4.55 -16.95
C ARG A 196 -7.64 4.33 -18.35
N TYR A 197 -8.28 3.45 -19.12
CA TYR A 197 -7.82 3.06 -20.44
C TYR A 197 -8.92 3.16 -21.48
N GLU A 198 -10.11 2.67 -21.15
CA GLU A 198 -11.28 2.62 -22.06
C GLU A 198 -10.92 2.09 -23.45
N HIS A 199 -10.15 1.00 -23.48
CA HIS A 199 -9.65 0.38 -24.71
C HIS A 199 -8.79 1.32 -25.58
N GLY A 200 -7.91 2.10 -24.94
CA GLY A 200 -7.00 3.06 -25.60
C GLY A 200 -7.67 4.38 -25.99
N ARG A 201 -8.87 4.66 -25.47
CA ARG A 201 -9.61 5.92 -25.75
C ARG A 201 -9.45 6.99 -24.68
N PHE A 202 -8.72 6.69 -23.61
CA PHE A 202 -8.34 7.67 -22.61
C PHE A 202 -6.86 8.03 -22.75
N TRP A 203 -6.52 9.28 -22.43
CA TRP A 203 -5.15 9.78 -22.51
C TRP A 203 -4.23 8.92 -21.62
N PRO A 204 -3.03 8.50 -22.07
CA PRO A 204 -2.28 8.98 -23.22
C PRO A 204 -2.54 8.26 -24.57
N TYR A 205 -3.60 7.45 -24.68
CA TYR A 205 -4.01 6.76 -25.93
C TYR A 205 -2.99 5.75 -26.48
N LEU A 206 -2.24 5.10 -25.59
CA LEU A 206 -1.13 4.22 -25.95
C LEU A 206 -1.55 2.76 -26.02
N ARG A 207 -1.02 1.99 -26.98
CA ARG A 207 -1.29 0.55 -27.09
C ARG A 207 -0.57 -0.21 -25.99
N GLU A 208 0.62 0.26 -25.65
CA GLU A 208 1.55 -0.26 -24.66
C GLU A 208 1.12 -0.03 -23.20
N SER A 209 0.00 0.66 -22.97
CA SER A 209 -0.65 0.73 -21.66
C SER A 209 -1.60 -0.46 -21.40
N ASP A 210 -1.91 -1.29 -22.39
CA ASP A 210 -2.77 -2.47 -22.17
C ASP A 210 -2.02 -3.60 -21.41
N ALA A 211 -2.77 -4.60 -20.95
CA ALA A 211 -2.29 -5.67 -20.07
C ALA A 211 -1.22 -6.60 -20.67
N ASP A 212 -1.11 -6.68 -22.01
CA ASP A 212 -0.14 -7.53 -22.71
C ASP A 212 1.24 -6.89 -22.87
N ALA A 213 1.38 -5.60 -22.56
CA ALA A 213 2.67 -4.94 -22.45
C ALA A 213 3.34 -5.29 -21.11
N VAL A 214 4.08 -6.42 -21.12
CA VAL A 214 4.68 -7.01 -19.92
C VAL A 214 6.17 -6.69 -19.77
N GLY A 215 6.70 -5.70 -20.47
CA GLY A 215 8.13 -5.39 -20.54
C GLY A 215 8.86 -6.12 -21.68
N LEU A 216 10.14 -5.80 -21.85
CA LEU A 216 11.00 -6.24 -22.95
C LEU A 216 12.26 -6.95 -22.44
N GLY A 217 12.83 -7.82 -23.28
CA GLY A 217 14.11 -8.46 -22.99
C GLY A 217 14.19 -9.11 -21.59
N PRO A 218 15.20 -8.81 -20.77
CA PRO A 218 15.31 -9.29 -19.40
C PRO A 218 14.20 -8.79 -18.45
N GLY A 219 13.57 -7.65 -18.74
CA GLY A 219 12.47 -7.05 -17.96
C GLY A 219 11.09 -7.66 -18.22
N ARG A 220 10.97 -8.68 -19.08
CA ARG A 220 9.68 -9.36 -19.32
C ARG A 220 9.11 -9.96 -18.02
N GLY A 221 7.90 -9.54 -17.67
CA GLY A 221 7.19 -9.86 -16.43
C GLY A 221 7.28 -8.76 -15.37
N PHE A 222 8.16 -7.75 -15.54
CA PHE A 222 8.41 -6.69 -14.56
C PHE A 222 7.68 -5.38 -14.86
N THR A 223 6.84 -5.36 -15.90
CA THR A 223 5.85 -4.32 -16.16
C THR A 223 4.47 -4.95 -16.05
N VAL A 224 3.62 -4.43 -15.17
CA VAL A 224 2.26 -4.93 -14.90
C VAL A 224 1.26 -3.78 -15.07
N ASN A 225 0.65 -3.72 -16.25
CA ASN A 225 -0.41 -2.75 -16.54
C ASN A 225 -1.79 -3.35 -16.26
N LEU A 226 -2.64 -2.61 -15.54
CA LEU A 226 -4.03 -2.95 -15.25
C LEU A 226 -4.97 -1.87 -15.82
N PRO A 227 -5.41 -2.01 -17.07
CA PRO A 227 -6.24 -1.02 -17.73
C PRO A 227 -7.70 -1.11 -17.28
N TRP A 228 -8.25 -0.03 -16.73
CA TRP A 228 -9.68 0.12 -16.47
C TRP A 228 -10.41 0.51 -17.76
N ASN A 229 -11.23 -0.42 -18.26
CA ASN A 229 -11.97 -0.22 -19.52
C ASN A 229 -13.33 0.44 -19.34
N GLN A 230 -13.70 0.78 -18.10
CA GLN A 230 -14.85 1.61 -17.75
C GLN A 230 -14.45 2.61 -16.66
N VAL A 231 -15.12 3.76 -16.63
CA VAL A 231 -15.06 4.72 -15.52
C VAL A 231 -15.89 4.23 -14.33
N GLY A 232 -15.72 4.88 -13.18
CA GLY A 232 -16.52 4.59 -12.00
C GLY A 232 -16.06 3.40 -11.16
N MET A 233 -14.80 2.96 -11.36
CA MET A 233 -14.17 1.96 -10.49
C MET A 233 -14.12 2.48 -9.05
N GLY A 234 -14.49 1.63 -8.09
CA GLY A 234 -14.59 1.99 -6.68
C GLY A 234 -13.68 1.17 -5.78
N ASN A 235 -13.93 1.28 -4.47
CA ASN A 235 -13.15 0.62 -3.41
C ASN A 235 -12.96 -0.89 -3.66
N ALA A 236 -14.01 -1.59 -4.08
CA ALA A 236 -13.96 -3.03 -4.34
C ALA A 236 -13.02 -3.40 -5.49
N ASP A 237 -13.01 -2.61 -6.56
CA ASP A 237 -12.19 -2.84 -7.75
C ASP A 237 -10.71 -2.66 -7.44
N TYR A 238 -10.39 -1.61 -6.68
CA TYR A 238 -9.02 -1.30 -6.27
C TYR A 238 -8.46 -2.34 -5.30
N MET A 239 -9.25 -2.75 -4.31
CA MET A 239 -8.88 -3.83 -3.40
C MET A 239 -8.71 -5.16 -4.14
N ALA A 240 -9.56 -5.46 -5.12
CA ALA A 240 -9.43 -6.68 -5.93
C ALA A 240 -8.16 -6.67 -6.80
N ALA A 241 -7.80 -5.53 -7.40
CA ALA A 241 -6.52 -5.38 -8.11
C ALA A 241 -5.33 -5.66 -7.20
N PHE A 242 -5.34 -5.11 -5.98
CA PHE A 242 -4.28 -5.34 -5.00
C PHE A 242 -4.19 -6.81 -4.58
N LEU A 243 -5.30 -7.41 -4.17
CA LEU A 243 -5.35 -8.75 -3.61
C LEU A 243 -5.12 -9.85 -4.65
N HIS A 244 -5.51 -9.63 -5.91
CA HIS A 244 -5.48 -10.66 -6.95
C HIS A 244 -4.40 -10.47 -8.02
N VAL A 245 -3.71 -9.32 -8.05
CA VAL A 245 -2.61 -9.04 -8.99
C VAL A 245 -1.38 -8.54 -8.25
N LEU A 246 -1.43 -7.33 -7.68
CA LEU A 246 -0.23 -6.66 -7.17
C LEU A 246 0.43 -7.41 -6.01
N LEU A 247 -0.31 -7.72 -4.94
CA LEU A 247 0.27 -8.33 -3.75
C LEU A 247 0.87 -9.71 -4.02
N PRO A 248 0.20 -10.65 -4.74
CA PRO A 248 0.82 -11.93 -5.10
C PRO A 248 2.18 -11.76 -5.79
N VAL A 249 2.26 -10.88 -6.78
CA VAL A 249 3.48 -10.57 -7.53
C VAL A 249 4.52 -9.91 -6.61
N ALA A 250 4.12 -8.92 -5.81
CA ALA A 250 5.02 -8.20 -4.92
C ALA A 250 5.63 -9.09 -3.83
N PHE A 251 4.87 -10.04 -3.27
CA PHE A 251 5.39 -11.02 -2.31
C PHE A 251 6.37 -12.00 -2.97
N GLU A 252 6.15 -12.40 -4.23
CA GLU A 252 7.09 -13.23 -4.99
C GLU A 252 8.36 -12.45 -5.38
N PHE A 253 8.23 -11.16 -5.70
CA PHE A 253 9.33 -10.27 -6.06
C PHE A 253 10.21 -9.89 -4.86
N ASP A 254 9.65 -9.83 -3.64
CA ASP A 254 10.33 -9.48 -2.40
C ASP A 254 11.13 -8.16 -2.52
N PRO A 255 10.46 -7.00 -2.73
CA PRO A 255 11.13 -5.73 -2.91
C PRO A 255 11.87 -5.29 -1.64
N GLU A 256 12.98 -4.59 -1.85
CA GLU A 256 13.78 -3.98 -0.79
C GLU A 256 13.38 -2.52 -0.52
N LEU A 257 12.65 -1.90 -1.46
CA LEU A 257 12.05 -0.57 -1.34
C LEU A 257 10.75 -0.54 -2.16
N VAL A 258 9.72 0.11 -1.62
CA VAL A 258 8.49 0.42 -2.35
C VAL A 258 8.42 1.92 -2.59
N LEU A 259 8.32 2.32 -3.86
CA LEU A 259 8.02 3.68 -4.28
C LEU A 259 6.56 3.73 -4.74
N VAL A 260 5.82 4.76 -4.37
CA VAL A 260 4.43 4.95 -4.81
C VAL A 260 4.34 6.24 -5.63
N SER A 261 3.98 6.12 -6.90
CA SER A 261 3.50 7.24 -7.71
C SER A 261 2.06 7.52 -7.28
N ALA A 262 1.93 8.47 -6.35
CA ALA A 262 0.72 8.68 -5.57
C ALA A 262 -0.16 9.77 -6.19
N GLY A 263 -0.81 9.44 -7.31
CA GLY A 263 -1.86 10.26 -7.91
C GLY A 263 -3.21 10.07 -7.24
N PHE A 264 -3.94 11.16 -6.99
CA PHE A 264 -5.26 11.09 -6.33
C PHE A 264 -6.41 11.46 -7.27
N ASP A 265 -6.17 11.48 -8.56
CA ASP A 265 -7.19 11.58 -9.62
C ASP A 265 -7.95 10.26 -9.83
N SER A 266 -7.47 9.17 -9.25
CA SER A 266 -8.19 7.90 -9.09
C SER A 266 -9.27 7.95 -8.00
N ALA A 267 -9.39 9.06 -7.28
CA ALA A 267 -10.39 9.25 -6.22
C ALA A 267 -11.73 9.81 -6.75
N ILE A 268 -12.76 9.66 -5.92
CA ILE A 268 -14.10 10.21 -6.18
C ILE A 268 -14.06 11.73 -6.39
N GLY A 269 -14.80 12.20 -7.38
CA GLY A 269 -14.95 13.63 -7.68
C GLY A 269 -13.89 14.23 -8.59
N ASP A 270 -12.84 13.48 -8.92
CA ASP A 270 -11.83 13.97 -9.84
C ASP A 270 -12.37 14.13 -11.28
N PRO A 271 -12.11 15.27 -11.95
CA PRO A 271 -12.62 15.53 -13.30
C PRO A 271 -11.99 14.63 -14.38
N GLU A 272 -10.73 14.25 -14.22
CA GLU A 272 -10.00 13.43 -15.20
C GLU A 272 -10.30 11.95 -14.98
N GLY A 273 -10.15 11.47 -13.75
CA GLY A 273 -10.28 10.04 -13.49
C GLY A 273 -11.70 9.50 -13.58
N GLN A 274 -12.70 10.28 -13.11
CA GLN A 274 -14.12 9.88 -13.09
C GLN A 274 -14.35 8.53 -12.37
N MET A 275 -13.49 8.23 -11.41
CA MET A 275 -13.57 7.04 -10.56
C MET A 275 -14.43 7.32 -9.31
N GLN A 276 -14.65 6.28 -8.50
CA GLN A 276 -15.54 6.32 -7.34
C GLN A 276 -14.88 5.76 -6.07
N ALA A 277 -13.56 5.54 -6.09
CA ALA A 277 -12.84 5.14 -4.89
C ALA A 277 -12.83 6.29 -3.87
N THR A 278 -13.14 5.98 -2.62
CA THR A 278 -13.17 6.99 -1.55
C THR A 278 -11.77 7.24 -1.00
N PRO A 279 -11.50 8.41 -0.41
CA PRO A 279 -10.19 8.70 0.21
C PRO A 279 -9.70 7.63 1.18
N GLU A 280 -10.61 6.99 1.93
CA GLU A 280 -10.28 5.91 2.88
C GLU A 280 -9.63 4.71 2.18
N CYS A 281 -9.98 4.44 0.91
CA CYS A 281 -9.37 3.37 0.14
C CYS A 281 -7.84 3.49 0.12
N PHE A 282 -7.31 4.70 -0.08
CA PHE A 282 -5.86 4.94 -0.12
C PHE A 282 -5.16 4.64 1.22
N ALA A 283 -5.86 4.73 2.36
CA ALA A 283 -5.30 4.25 3.64
C ALA A 283 -5.11 2.73 3.63
N HIS A 284 -6.09 1.97 3.13
CA HIS A 284 -6.00 0.51 3.02
C HIS A 284 -4.91 0.09 2.03
N LEU A 285 -4.85 0.72 0.85
CA LEU A 285 -3.80 0.45 -0.14
C LEU A 285 -2.41 0.71 0.47
N THR A 286 -2.23 1.83 1.18
CA THR A 286 -0.98 2.16 1.87
C THR A 286 -0.62 1.12 2.93
N GLN A 287 -1.58 0.68 3.75
CA GLN A 287 -1.34 -0.35 4.78
C GLN A 287 -0.94 -1.69 4.16
N LEU A 288 -1.57 -2.08 3.04
CA LEU A 288 -1.22 -3.30 2.32
C LEU A 288 0.20 -3.25 1.72
N LEU A 289 0.72 -2.07 1.39
CA LEU A 289 2.11 -1.92 0.93
C LEU A 289 3.12 -1.91 2.08
N GLN A 290 2.74 -1.48 3.28
CA GLN A 290 3.64 -1.41 4.43
C GLN A 290 4.09 -2.77 4.99
N VAL A 291 3.47 -3.88 4.57
CA VAL A 291 3.94 -5.23 4.91
C VAL A 291 5.13 -5.69 4.05
N LEU A 292 5.37 -5.01 2.92
CA LEU A 292 6.47 -5.28 1.99
C LEU A 292 7.71 -4.47 2.39
N ALA A 293 8.89 -4.90 1.94
CA ALA A 293 10.15 -4.17 2.16
C ALA A 293 10.43 -3.76 3.61
N GLY A 294 9.90 -4.52 4.60
CA GLY A 294 9.97 -4.13 6.02
C GLY A 294 9.35 -2.77 6.31
N GLY A 295 8.34 -2.35 5.54
CA GLY A 295 7.63 -1.09 5.65
C GLY A 295 8.34 0.14 5.08
N ARG A 296 9.43 -0.06 4.31
CA ARG A 296 10.11 1.00 3.56
C ARG A 296 9.29 1.44 2.35
N VAL A 297 8.34 2.33 2.60
CA VAL A 297 7.42 2.89 1.61
C VAL A 297 7.67 4.39 1.46
N CYS A 298 7.96 4.85 0.24
CA CYS A 298 8.11 6.26 -0.10
C CYS A 298 7.03 6.64 -1.12
N ALA A 299 6.03 7.40 -0.70
CA ALA A 299 5.01 7.94 -1.60
C ALA A 299 5.43 9.32 -2.14
N VAL A 300 5.19 9.58 -3.42
CA VAL A 300 5.50 10.85 -4.10
C VAL A 300 4.24 11.30 -4.83
N LEU A 301 3.76 12.51 -4.53
CA LEU A 301 2.55 13.05 -5.14
C LEU A 301 2.69 13.16 -6.67
N GLU A 302 1.69 12.64 -7.41
CA GLU A 302 1.55 12.76 -8.87
C GLU A 302 0.33 13.64 -9.22
N GLY A 303 -0.73 13.08 -9.82
CA GLY A 303 -1.98 13.75 -10.18
C GLY A 303 -3.00 13.93 -9.04
N GLY A 304 -4.24 14.28 -9.40
CA GLY A 304 -5.32 14.63 -8.48
C GLY A 304 -5.68 16.12 -8.53
N TYR A 305 -6.84 16.42 -9.10
CA TYR A 305 -7.24 17.76 -9.54
C TYR A 305 -8.50 18.25 -8.83
N HIS A 306 -9.28 17.35 -8.23
CA HIS A 306 -10.33 17.73 -7.27
C HIS A 306 -9.76 17.97 -5.87
N LEU A 307 -9.51 19.24 -5.52
CA LEU A 307 -8.76 19.68 -4.32
C LEU A 307 -9.25 19.05 -3.00
N GLU A 308 -10.55 18.91 -2.80
CA GLU A 308 -11.09 18.30 -1.58
C GLU A 308 -10.77 16.80 -1.51
N SER A 309 -10.91 16.09 -2.63
CA SER A 309 -10.65 14.64 -2.67
C SER A 309 -9.14 14.36 -2.57
N LEU A 310 -8.32 15.17 -3.24
CA LEU A 310 -6.86 15.18 -3.13
C LEU A 310 -6.42 15.34 -1.67
N SER A 311 -6.83 16.43 -1.01
CA SER A 311 -6.38 16.74 0.34
C SER A 311 -6.86 15.72 1.37
N GLN A 312 -8.07 15.16 1.23
CA GLN A 312 -8.55 14.07 2.06
C GLN A 312 -7.75 12.78 1.84
N SER A 313 -7.46 12.42 0.59
CA SER A 313 -6.71 11.20 0.25
C SER A 313 -5.27 11.28 0.76
N VAL A 314 -4.63 12.44 0.64
CA VAL A 314 -3.32 12.72 1.26
C VAL A 314 -3.36 12.49 2.77
N CYS A 315 -4.38 13.00 3.46
CA CYS A 315 -4.54 12.76 4.90
C CYS A 315 -4.71 11.27 5.23
N MET A 316 -5.44 10.51 4.42
CA MET A 316 -5.64 9.06 4.62
C MET A 316 -4.33 8.29 4.45
N VAL A 317 -3.53 8.63 3.45
CA VAL A 317 -2.18 8.06 3.25
C VAL A 317 -1.28 8.39 4.44
N VAL A 318 -1.22 9.65 4.88
CA VAL A 318 -0.38 10.05 6.02
C VAL A 318 -0.81 9.35 7.32
N LYS A 319 -2.12 9.24 7.60
CA LYS A 319 -2.64 8.46 8.72
C LYS A 319 -2.17 7.01 8.68
N ALA A 320 -2.29 6.36 7.51
CA ALA A 320 -1.83 4.99 7.33
C ALA A 320 -0.31 4.84 7.55
N LEU A 321 0.50 5.77 7.03
CA LEU A 321 1.96 5.78 7.22
C LEU A 321 2.36 5.98 8.68
N LEU A 322 1.62 6.81 9.42
CA LEU A 322 1.78 7.02 10.87
C LEU A 322 1.33 5.80 11.71
N GLY A 323 0.67 4.83 11.08
CA GLY A 323 0.18 3.61 11.73
C GLY A 323 -1.17 3.77 12.42
N ASP A 324 -1.93 4.81 12.09
CA ASP A 324 -3.31 4.97 12.55
C ASP A 324 -4.20 3.86 11.96
N PRO A 325 -5.23 3.41 12.69
CA PRO A 325 -6.22 2.48 12.16
C PRO A 325 -6.88 3.02 10.88
N ALA A 326 -7.02 2.17 9.86
CA ALA A 326 -7.74 2.57 8.65
C ALA A 326 -9.25 2.60 8.93
N PRO A 327 -9.97 3.64 8.49
CA PRO A 327 -11.42 3.64 8.55
C PRO A 327 -12.02 2.47 7.75
N PRO A 328 -13.16 1.91 8.15
CA PRO A 328 -13.79 0.83 7.40
C PRO A 328 -14.25 1.31 6.01
N LEU A 329 -14.06 0.46 4.99
CA LEU A 329 -14.59 0.73 3.66
C LEU A 329 -16.09 0.47 3.64
N LEU A 330 -16.87 1.51 3.35
CA LEU A 330 -18.33 1.44 3.29
C LEU A 330 -18.82 1.11 1.87
N GLY A 331 -19.98 0.48 1.79
CA GLY A 331 -20.64 0.11 0.54
C GLY A 331 -20.39 -1.35 0.11
N PRO A 332 -20.98 -1.78 -1.03
CA PRO A 332 -20.80 -3.13 -1.53
C PRO A 332 -19.32 -3.39 -1.92
N MET A 333 -18.67 -4.35 -1.27
CA MET A 333 -17.32 -4.81 -1.60
C MET A 333 -17.34 -5.89 -2.68
N VAL A 334 -18.03 -5.61 -3.80
CA VAL A 334 -18.12 -6.50 -4.95
C VAL A 334 -17.56 -5.76 -6.17
N PRO A 335 -16.48 -6.26 -6.78
CA PRO A 335 -15.91 -5.63 -7.97
C PRO A 335 -16.90 -5.60 -9.14
N GLN A 336 -16.79 -4.57 -9.96
CA GLN A 336 -17.50 -4.44 -11.22
C GLN A 336 -17.06 -5.52 -12.20
N HIS A 337 -17.95 -5.90 -13.12
CA HIS A 337 -17.63 -6.92 -14.12
C HIS A 337 -16.43 -6.53 -14.99
N SER A 338 -16.38 -5.26 -15.45
CA SER A 338 -15.25 -4.76 -16.24
C SER A 338 -13.93 -4.80 -15.47
N ALA A 339 -13.94 -4.55 -14.15
CA ALA A 339 -12.74 -4.69 -13.32
C ALA A 339 -12.26 -6.14 -13.27
N LEU A 340 -13.17 -7.10 -13.13
CA LEU A 340 -12.85 -8.53 -13.13
C LEU A 340 -12.27 -8.98 -14.48
N GLU A 341 -12.79 -8.49 -15.61
CA GLU A 341 -12.25 -8.76 -16.95
C GLU A 341 -10.81 -8.23 -17.10
N SER A 342 -10.55 -6.99 -16.66
CA SER A 342 -9.21 -6.42 -16.64
C SER A 342 -8.27 -7.23 -15.76
N ILE A 343 -8.66 -7.54 -14.52
CA ILE A 343 -7.86 -8.36 -13.59
C ILE A 343 -7.54 -9.72 -14.20
N GLN A 344 -8.50 -10.39 -14.83
CA GLN A 344 -8.26 -11.69 -15.48
C GLN A 344 -7.31 -11.57 -16.66
N SER A 345 -7.44 -10.52 -17.49
CA SER A 345 -6.54 -10.25 -18.61
C SER A 345 -5.09 -10.06 -18.14
N VAL A 346 -4.88 -9.25 -17.08
CA VAL A 346 -3.56 -9.05 -16.50
C VAL A 346 -3.00 -10.33 -15.93
N ARG A 347 -3.80 -11.09 -15.17
CA ARG A 347 -3.36 -12.38 -14.62
C ARG A 347 -2.97 -13.36 -15.72
N ALA A 348 -3.70 -13.39 -16.83
CA ALA A 348 -3.37 -14.22 -17.98
C ALA A 348 -2.05 -13.80 -18.66
N ALA A 349 -1.84 -12.49 -18.86
CA ALA A 349 -0.61 -11.96 -19.45
C ALA A 349 0.61 -12.18 -18.55
N GLN A 350 0.44 -12.07 -17.24
CA GLN A 350 1.51 -12.18 -16.25
C GLN A 350 1.78 -13.62 -15.77
N ALA A 351 0.82 -14.53 -15.95
CA ALA A 351 0.97 -15.92 -15.51
C ALA A 351 2.31 -16.53 -15.95
N PRO A 352 2.77 -16.46 -17.22
CA PRO A 352 4.05 -17.08 -17.62
C PRO A 352 5.27 -16.62 -16.81
N HIS A 353 5.18 -15.48 -16.11
CA HIS A 353 6.29 -14.83 -15.42
C HIS A 353 6.24 -15.00 -13.90
N TRP A 354 5.06 -15.29 -13.31
CA TRP A 354 4.85 -15.28 -11.86
C TRP A 354 4.11 -16.53 -11.39
N THR A 355 4.79 -17.31 -10.53
CA THR A 355 4.27 -18.56 -9.97
C THR A 355 3.00 -18.31 -9.15
N SER A 356 2.97 -17.19 -8.43
CA SER A 356 1.84 -16.72 -7.62
C SER A 356 0.55 -16.47 -8.42
N LEU A 357 0.66 -16.30 -9.74
CA LEU A 357 -0.48 -16.10 -10.64
C LEU A 357 -0.86 -17.35 -11.44
N TRP A 358 -0.04 -18.41 -11.40
CA TRP A 358 -0.34 -19.68 -12.07
C TRP A 358 -1.63 -20.30 -11.55
N GLN A 359 -2.52 -20.68 -12.48
CA GLN A 359 -3.67 -21.53 -12.20
C GLN A 359 -3.43 -22.91 -12.81
N GLN A 360 -3.48 -23.98 -12.00
CA GLN A 360 -3.48 -25.34 -12.54
C GLN A 360 -4.84 -25.63 -13.21
N GLY A 361 -4.81 -26.14 -14.45
CA GLY A 361 -5.99 -26.68 -15.13
C GLY A 361 -6.87 -25.70 -15.92
N SER A 362 -6.49 -24.42 -16.00
CA SER A 362 -7.21 -23.41 -16.79
C SER A 362 -6.32 -22.90 -17.93
N THR A 363 -6.74 -23.02 -19.19
CA THR A 363 -6.12 -22.28 -20.28
C THR A 363 -6.46 -20.79 -20.13
N PRO A 364 -5.47 -19.88 -20.03
CA PRO A 364 -5.74 -18.45 -19.96
C PRO A 364 -6.37 -17.97 -21.27
N THR A 365 -7.54 -17.36 -21.20
CA THR A 365 -8.12 -16.65 -22.35
C THR A 365 -7.61 -15.21 -22.32
N LEU A 366 -6.59 -14.91 -23.12
CA LEU A 366 -6.22 -13.53 -23.41
C LEU A 366 -7.29 -12.94 -24.34
N SER A 367 -8.18 -12.11 -23.80
CA SER A 367 -9.03 -11.25 -24.60
C SER A 367 -8.30 -9.92 -24.77
N LEU A 368 -7.73 -9.69 -25.96
CA LEU A 368 -7.13 -8.39 -26.28
C LEU A 368 -8.22 -7.32 -26.14
N SER A 369 -7.98 -6.30 -25.31
CA SER A 369 -8.97 -5.26 -25.06
C SER A 369 -9.01 -4.19 -26.13
N THR A 370 -8.00 -4.08 -27.00
CA THR A 370 -7.96 -3.00 -28.00
C THR A 370 -8.86 -3.24 -29.21
N CYS A 371 -9.68 -2.24 -29.56
CA CYS A 371 -10.26 -2.13 -30.90
C CYS A 371 -9.23 -1.52 -31.86
N SER A 372 -9.14 -2.04 -33.09
CA SER A 372 -8.26 -1.51 -34.15
C SER A 372 -8.51 0.00 -34.41
N PRO A 373 -7.47 0.82 -34.61
CA PRO A 373 -7.63 2.26 -34.75
C PRO A 373 -8.07 2.65 -36.17
N GLU A 374 -9.33 3.03 -36.34
CA GLU A 374 -9.74 3.89 -37.47
C GLU A 374 -10.50 5.11 -36.94
N ARG A 375 -9.85 6.28 -37.11
CA ARG A 375 -10.30 7.67 -36.86
C ARG A 375 -10.30 8.19 -35.43
N ARG A 376 -9.47 9.23 -35.22
CA ARG A 376 -9.62 10.28 -34.19
C ARG A 376 -11.07 10.77 -34.14
N PRO A 377 -11.78 10.67 -32.99
CA PRO A 377 -12.94 11.49 -32.73
C PRO A 377 -12.50 12.91 -32.35
N SER A 378 -13.29 13.91 -32.76
CA SER A 378 -13.10 15.31 -32.39
C SER A 378 -13.33 15.55 -30.88
N PRO A 379 -12.81 16.64 -30.29
CA PRO A 379 -13.00 16.94 -28.87
C PRO A 379 -14.49 17.07 -28.53
N VAL A 380 -14.91 16.43 -27.44
CA VAL A 380 -16.25 16.63 -26.85
C VAL A 380 -16.22 17.96 -26.10
N SER A 381 -17.07 18.90 -26.50
CA SER A 381 -17.23 20.19 -25.83
C SER A 381 -17.73 20.01 -24.39
N PRO A 382 -17.23 20.78 -23.41
CA PRO A 382 -17.78 20.79 -22.06
C PRO A 382 -19.08 21.62 -22.04
N GLY A 383 -20.17 21.06 -21.51
CA GLY A 383 -21.35 21.87 -21.17
C GLY A 383 -22.69 21.15 -21.25
N GLY A 384 -23.12 20.57 -20.14
CA GLY A 384 -24.52 20.22 -19.89
C GLY A 384 -24.84 20.17 -18.39
N PRO A 385 -26.09 20.41 -17.94
CA PRO A 385 -26.44 20.72 -16.54
C PRO A 385 -26.24 19.59 -15.50
N LYS A 386 -25.54 18.51 -15.83
CA LYS A 386 -25.33 17.35 -14.95
C LYS A 386 -24.15 17.52 -13.97
N CYS A 387 -23.19 18.41 -14.24
CA CYS A 387 -21.98 18.58 -13.41
C CYS A 387 -22.29 19.08 -11.99
N LYS A 388 -23.19 20.07 -11.84
CA LYS A 388 -23.52 20.65 -10.53
C LYS A 388 -24.22 19.69 -9.57
N ALA A 389 -25.04 18.77 -10.10
CA ALA A 389 -25.73 17.78 -9.26
C ALA A 389 -24.78 16.67 -8.79
N ALA A 390 -23.86 16.25 -9.66
CA ALA A 390 -22.80 15.29 -9.32
C ALA A 390 -21.80 15.89 -8.30
N GLU A 391 -21.36 17.13 -8.50
CA GLU A 391 -20.51 17.86 -7.55
C GLU A 391 -21.18 18.03 -6.17
N ALA A 392 -22.46 18.41 -6.12
CA ALA A 392 -23.20 18.55 -4.86
C ALA A 392 -23.37 17.20 -4.14
N GLN A 393 -23.60 16.12 -4.88
CA GLN A 393 -23.72 14.77 -4.33
C GLN A 393 -22.37 14.25 -3.84
N THR A 394 -21.28 14.48 -4.58
CA THR A 394 -19.91 14.14 -4.17
C THR A 394 -19.48 14.95 -2.95
N SER A 395 -19.76 16.25 -2.92
CA SER A 395 -19.50 17.11 -1.76
C SER A 395 -20.26 16.64 -0.52
N ALA A 396 -21.53 16.23 -0.67
CA ALA A 396 -22.31 15.65 0.43
C ALA A 396 -21.75 14.30 0.91
N VAL A 397 -21.26 13.45 0.00
CA VAL A 397 -20.58 12.19 0.36
C VAL A 397 -19.28 12.48 1.10
N LEU A 398 -18.41 13.34 0.56
CA LEU A 398 -17.13 13.72 1.19
C LEU A 398 -17.33 14.41 2.55
N SER A 399 -18.35 15.26 2.69
CA SER A 399 -18.72 15.90 3.96
C SER A 399 -19.26 14.89 4.98
N SER A 400 -20.12 13.96 4.56
CA SER A 400 -20.60 12.88 5.42
C SER A 400 -19.50 11.90 5.85
N LEU A 401 -18.45 11.74 5.04
CA LEU A 401 -17.26 10.96 5.39
C LEU A 401 -16.40 11.72 6.41
N LEU A 402 -16.18 13.02 6.22
CA LEU A 402 -15.48 13.89 7.18
C LEU A 402 -16.11 13.85 8.57
N ASP A 403 -17.44 13.98 8.68
CA ASP A 403 -18.14 13.91 9.97
C ASP A 403 -17.91 12.57 10.68
N ARG A 404 -17.73 11.47 9.92
CA ARG A 404 -17.44 10.14 10.47
C ARG A 404 -15.98 9.90 10.82
N LEU A 405 -15.05 10.58 10.14
CA LEU A 405 -13.63 10.53 10.46
C LEU A 405 -13.32 11.21 11.80
N HIS A 406 -14.09 12.23 12.18
CA HIS A 406 -14.03 12.81 13.53
C HIS A 406 -14.52 11.84 14.62
N LEU A 407 -15.25 10.77 14.25
CA LEU A 407 -15.72 9.73 15.18
C LEU A 407 -14.71 8.58 15.34
N CYS A 408 -13.75 8.40 14.42
CA CYS A 408 -12.69 7.40 14.54
C CYS A 408 -11.45 8.01 15.20
N ALA A 409 -11.56 8.35 16.48
CA ALA A 409 -10.40 8.77 17.26
C ALA A 409 -9.41 7.61 17.38
N THR A 410 -8.10 7.88 17.19
CA THR A 410 -7.06 6.89 17.47
C THR A 410 -7.14 6.52 18.95
N PRO A 411 -7.34 5.24 19.31
CA PRO A 411 -7.38 4.82 20.71
C PRO A 411 -6.09 5.22 21.45
N PRO A 412 -6.17 5.53 22.75
CA PRO A 412 -4.98 5.91 23.53
C PRO A 412 -3.95 4.78 23.62
N VAL A 413 -4.40 3.52 23.51
CA VAL A 413 -3.56 2.33 23.53
C VAL A 413 -3.67 1.59 22.20
N ARG A 414 -2.56 1.44 21.48
CA ARG A 414 -2.57 0.74 20.19
C ARG A 414 -2.70 -0.77 20.35
N THR A 415 -1.87 -1.35 21.21
CA THR A 415 -1.88 -2.79 21.46
C THR A 415 -1.76 -3.05 22.95
N ALA A 416 -2.63 -3.90 23.47
CA ALA A 416 -2.51 -4.40 24.84
C ALA A 416 -2.31 -5.93 24.84
N ILE A 417 -1.53 -6.42 25.81
CA ILE A 417 -1.25 -7.85 25.97
C ILE A 417 -1.76 -8.37 27.32
N ALA A 418 -2.54 -9.44 27.28
CA ALA A 418 -3.14 -10.11 28.42
C ALA A 418 -2.50 -11.50 28.62
N LEU A 419 -1.57 -11.60 29.57
CA LEU A 419 -0.81 -12.83 29.84
C LEU A 419 -1.22 -13.44 31.19
N THR A 420 -1.31 -14.77 31.25
CA THR A 420 -1.65 -15.52 32.46
C THR A 420 -0.48 -16.01 33.28
N ALA A 421 0.68 -16.23 32.65
CA ALA A 421 1.92 -16.49 33.36
C ALA A 421 2.63 -15.16 33.69
N PRO A 422 3.38 -15.08 34.81
CA PRO A 422 4.23 -13.92 35.09
C PRO A 422 5.33 -13.83 34.02
N ALA A 423 5.05 -13.09 32.95
CA ALA A 423 5.99 -12.84 31.85
C ALA A 423 7.00 -11.75 32.23
N ALA A 424 7.64 -11.91 33.39
CA ALA A 424 8.69 -11.02 33.88
C ALA A 424 9.90 -10.97 32.93
N ALA A 425 10.01 -11.91 31.99
CA ALA A 425 11.17 -12.04 31.09
C ALA A 425 10.95 -11.51 29.65
N MET A 426 9.73 -11.20 29.21
CA MET A 426 9.53 -10.69 27.85
C MET A 426 9.87 -9.19 27.83
N VAL A 427 10.66 -8.69 26.88
CA VAL A 427 10.81 -7.25 26.68
C VAL A 427 9.78 -6.85 25.63
N LEU A 428 8.83 -5.99 26.00
CA LEU A 428 7.84 -5.47 25.05
C LEU A 428 8.31 -4.11 24.50
N PRO A 429 7.96 -3.80 23.24
CA PRO A 429 8.06 -2.43 22.74
C PRO A 429 7.32 -1.45 23.67
N PRO A 430 7.79 -0.19 23.78
CA PRO A 430 7.20 0.81 24.68
C PRO A 430 5.74 1.12 24.36
N ASP A 431 5.33 0.90 23.11
CA ASP A 431 3.98 1.20 22.61
C ASP A 431 2.96 0.09 22.91
N ILE A 432 3.38 -1.01 23.57
CA ILE A 432 2.50 -2.13 23.96
C ILE A 432 2.19 -2.06 25.46
N LEU A 433 0.92 -1.92 25.80
CA LEU A 433 0.44 -1.96 27.18
C LEU A 433 0.38 -3.40 27.69
N ARG A 434 0.92 -3.64 28.90
CA ARG A 434 0.65 -4.88 29.63
C ARG A 434 -0.63 -4.74 30.42
N GLN A 435 -1.59 -5.60 30.10
CA GLN A 435 -2.86 -5.64 30.80
C GLN A 435 -2.77 -6.56 32.02
N GLU A 436 -2.68 -5.94 33.20
CA GLU A 436 -2.71 -6.67 34.47
C GLU A 436 -4.10 -6.74 35.09
N GLU A 437 -5.02 -5.87 34.67
CA GLU A 437 -6.40 -5.89 35.16
C GLU A 437 -7.19 -7.07 34.60
N SER A 438 -8.29 -7.40 35.26
CA SER A 438 -9.21 -8.46 34.87
C SER A 438 -10.65 -7.97 34.98
N ALA A 439 -11.54 -8.57 34.21
CA ALA A 439 -12.96 -8.29 34.30
C ALA A 439 -13.48 -8.63 35.72
N PRO A 440 -14.57 -7.99 36.18
CA PRO A 440 -15.21 -8.31 37.44
C PRO A 440 -15.39 -9.83 37.61
N ARG A 441 -15.12 -10.32 38.83
CA ARG A 441 -15.16 -11.76 39.11
C ARG A 441 -16.53 -12.36 38.80
N GLU A 442 -17.61 -11.62 39.06
CA GLU A 442 -18.99 -12.05 38.79
C GLU A 442 -19.27 -12.21 37.29
N GLU A 443 -18.83 -11.24 36.47
CA GLU A 443 -18.91 -11.31 35.00
C GLU A 443 -18.10 -12.50 34.48
N THR A 444 -16.86 -12.66 34.96
CA THR A 444 -16.00 -13.77 34.58
C THR A 444 -16.63 -15.12 34.97
N GLN A 445 -17.26 -15.22 36.14
CA GLN A 445 -17.99 -16.41 36.57
C GLN A 445 -19.22 -16.70 35.71
N ALA A 446 -19.96 -15.68 35.27
CA ALA A 446 -21.13 -15.86 34.42
C ALA A 446 -20.74 -16.51 33.09
N TRP A 447 -19.65 -16.03 32.46
CA TRP A 447 -19.14 -16.59 31.22
C TRP A 447 -18.44 -17.94 31.39
N ALA A 448 -17.65 -18.11 32.46
CA ALA A 448 -16.93 -19.36 32.72
C ALA A 448 -17.87 -20.57 32.90
N ARG A 449 -19.10 -20.38 33.40
CA ARG A 449 -20.10 -21.44 33.59
C ARG A 449 -20.53 -22.14 32.29
N LEU A 450 -20.28 -21.53 31.13
CA LEU A 450 -20.60 -22.14 29.83
C LEU A 450 -19.71 -23.36 29.54
N HIS A 451 -18.50 -23.42 30.11
CA HIS A 451 -17.55 -24.51 29.87
C HIS A 451 -16.78 -24.87 31.15
N GLU A 452 -16.84 -26.14 31.55
CA GLU A 452 -16.11 -26.64 32.74
C GLU A 452 -14.61 -26.31 32.68
N ALA A 453 -13.99 -26.38 31.49
CA ALA A 453 -12.59 -26.04 31.27
C ALA A 453 -12.21 -24.61 31.69
N LEU A 454 -13.16 -23.66 31.68
CA LEU A 454 -12.93 -22.26 32.08
C LEU A 454 -13.08 -22.02 33.59
N THR A 455 -13.56 -23.02 34.33
CA THR A 455 -13.73 -22.93 35.79
C THR A 455 -12.47 -23.25 36.58
N GLN A 456 -11.44 -23.81 35.92
CA GLN A 456 -10.13 -24.07 36.51
C GLN A 456 -9.40 -22.75 36.79
N ASP A 457 -8.69 -22.62 37.92
CA ASP A 457 -8.09 -21.36 38.38
C ASP A 457 -7.29 -20.61 37.31
N THR A 458 -6.40 -21.31 36.58
CA THR A 458 -5.57 -20.69 35.55
C THR A 458 -6.36 -20.24 34.32
N ALA A 459 -7.34 -21.03 33.88
CA ALA A 459 -8.23 -20.70 32.77
C ALA A 459 -9.22 -19.60 33.13
N PHE A 460 -9.68 -19.57 34.38
CA PHE A 460 -10.57 -18.55 34.93
C PHE A 460 -9.87 -17.18 34.98
N THR A 461 -8.62 -17.14 35.47
CA THR A 461 -7.80 -15.92 35.42
C THR A 461 -7.53 -15.48 33.98
N ALA A 462 -7.24 -16.43 33.07
CA ALA A 462 -7.07 -16.13 31.64
C ALA A 462 -8.31 -15.45 31.07
N LEU A 463 -9.47 -16.03 31.35
CA LEU A 463 -10.74 -15.53 30.87
C LEU A 463 -10.98 -14.11 31.37
N GLY A 464 -10.82 -13.84 32.66
CA GLY A 464 -11.01 -12.49 33.20
C GLY A 464 -10.13 -11.44 32.51
N LYS A 465 -8.86 -11.75 32.22
CA LYS A 465 -7.96 -10.86 31.47
C LYS A 465 -8.40 -10.68 30.01
N VAL A 466 -8.86 -11.75 29.35
CA VAL A 466 -9.38 -11.73 27.97
C VAL A 466 -10.64 -10.86 27.87
N LEU A 467 -11.61 -11.03 28.78
CA LEU A 467 -12.86 -10.26 28.78
C LEU A 467 -12.59 -8.77 28.98
N HIS A 468 -11.67 -8.42 29.91
CA HIS A 468 -11.28 -7.03 30.12
C HIS A 468 -10.67 -6.41 28.86
N LEU A 469 -9.74 -7.13 28.22
CA LEU A 469 -9.12 -6.69 26.99
C LEU A 469 -10.15 -6.51 25.86
N LEU A 470 -11.10 -7.44 25.74
CA LEU A 470 -12.16 -7.37 24.75
C LEU A 470 -13.05 -6.13 24.98
N ASN A 471 -13.49 -5.88 26.22
CA ASN A 471 -14.28 -4.69 26.55
C ASN A 471 -13.52 -3.41 26.22
N GLY A 472 -12.23 -3.33 26.58
CA GLY A 472 -11.39 -2.18 26.22
C GLY A 472 -11.25 -1.95 24.71
N ILE A 473 -11.27 -3.01 23.90
CA ILE A 473 -11.30 -2.90 22.43
C ILE A 473 -12.65 -2.38 21.95
N LEU A 474 -13.74 -2.96 22.44
CA LEU A 474 -15.10 -2.61 22.02
C LEU A 474 -15.51 -1.19 22.45
N ASP A 475 -14.96 -0.71 23.58
CA ASP A 475 -15.16 0.64 24.10
C ASP A 475 -14.19 1.67 23.47
N GLY A 476 -13.36 1.26 22.51
CA GLY A 476 -12.44 2.13 21.79
C GLY A 476 -11.24 2.64 22.62
N GLN A 477 -10.95 2.03 23.76
CA GLN A 477 -9.79 2.37 24.60
C GLN A 477 -8.50 1.72 24.07
N VAL A 478 -8.64 0.55 23.45
CA VAL A 478 -7.53 -0.23 22.89
C VAL A 478 -7.82 -0.54 21.42
N SER A 479 -6.85 -0.35 20.51
CA SER A 479 -7.08 -0.69 19.09
C SER A 479 -7.02 -2.20 18.82
N SER A 480 -6.13 -2.93 19.50
CA SER A 480 -5.87 -4.35 19.27
C SER A 480 -5.36 -5.06 20.52
N GLY A 481 -5.58 -6.38 20.60
CA GLY A 481 -5.24 -7.17 21.76
C GLY A 481 -4.55 -8.49 21.43
N ILE A 482 -3.62 -8.91 22.28
CA ILE A 482 -3.03 -10.25 22.26
C ILE A 482 -3.29 -10.89 23.62
N ALA A 483 -3.83 -12.11 23.64
CA ALA A 483 -4.10 -12.82 24.89
C ALA A 483 -3.68 -14.29 24.85
N THR A 484 -3.27 -14.82 26.00
CA THR A 484 -2.94 -16.24 26.17
C THR A 484 -3.98 -16.93 27.04
N THR A 485 -4.47 -18.08 26.60
CA THR A 485 -5.43 -18.90 27.35
C THR A 485 -5.04 -20.38 27.28
N PRO A 486 -5.14 -21.14 28.39
CA PRO A 486 -4.95 -22.59 28.37
C PRO A 486 -6.15 -23.34 27.76
N ALA A 487 -7.30 -22.67 27.55
CA ALA A 487 -8.55 -23.27 27.09
C ALA A 487 -9.06 -22.57 25.82
N ALA A 488 -8.26 -22.56 24.75
CA ALA A 488 -8.47 -21.75 23.54
C ALA A 488 -9.86 -21.90 22.90
N ALA A 489 -10.37 -23.13 22.74
CA ALA A 489 -11.68 -23.36 22.12
C ALA A 489 -12.82 -22.74 22.93
N SER A 490 -12.86 -23.01 24.24
CA SER A 490 -13.88 -22.47 25.14
C SER A 490 -13.77 -20.96 25.31
N THR A 491 -12.54 -20.42 25.42
CA THR A 491 -12.33 -18.97 25.50
C THR A 491 -12.78 -18.27 24.21
N LEU A 492 -12.48 -18.83 23.05
CA LEU A 492 -12.89 -18.26 21.77
C LEU A 492 -14.42 -18.20 21.66
N GLU A 493 -15.12 -19.25 22.05
CA GLU A 493 -16.59 -19.26 22.05
C GLU A 493 -17.17 -18.14 22.94
N VAL A 494 -16.62 -17.94 24.13
CA VAL A 494 -17.02 -16.83 25.01
C VAL A 494 -16.76 -15.48 24.35
N VAL A 495 -15.57 -15.26 23.78
CA VAL A 495 -15.19 -14.00 23.12
C VAL A 495 -16.14 -13.67 21.97
N LEU A 496 -16.50 -14.66 21.15
CA LEU A 496 -17.45 -14.48 20.04
C LEU A 496 -18.84 -14.09 20.55
N ARG A 497 -19.35 -14.80 21.56
CA ARG A 497 -20.68 -14.52 22.15
C ARG A 497 -20.71 -13.15 22.83
N GLN A 498 -19.68 -12.82 23.60
CA GLN A 498 -19.59 -11.53 24.27
C GLN A 498 -19.50 -10.39 23.25
N GLY A 499 -18.60 -10.49 22.27
CA GLY A 499 -18.45 -9.46 21.24
C GLY A 499 -19.78 -9.16 20.51
N LEU A 500 -20.51 -10.21 20.11
CA LEU A 500 -21.84 -10.05 19.50
C LEU A 500 -22.87 -9.44 20.46
N SER A 501 -22.84 -9.81 21.75
CA SER A 501 -23.76 -9.26 22.76
C SER A 501 -23.46 -7.80 23.11
N HIS A 502 -22.20 -7.40 23.01
CA HIS A 502 -21.69 -6.07 23.32
C HIS A 502 -21.78 -5.12 22.12
N GLY A 503 -22.41 -5.55 21.02
CA GLY A 503 -22.78 -4.70 19.89
C GLY A 503 -21.96 -4.88 18.62
N ALA A 504 -21.01 -5.83 18.57
CA ALA A 504 -20.32 -6.13 17.32
C ALA A 504 -21.32 -6.61 16.26
N GLN A 505 -21.39 -5.91 15.13
CA GLN A 505 -22.33 -6.23 14.05
C GLN A 505 -21.94 -7.50 13.30
N ARG A 506 -20.62 -7.68 13.09
CA ARG A 506 -20.03 -8.84 12.43
C ARG A 506 -18.72 -9.20 13.11
N VAL A 507 -18.36 -10.48 13.05
CA VAL A 507 -17.08 -10.99 13.56
C VAL A 507 -16.42 -11.84 12.48
N PHE A 508 -15.16 -11.54 12.19
CA PHE A 508 -14.32 -12.38 11.34
C PHE A 508 -13.35 -13.17 12.20
N CYS A 509 -13.47 -14.50 12.18
CA CYS A 509 -12.62 -15.40 12.94
C CYS A 509 -11.65 -16.13 12.02
N VAL A 510 -10.35 -16.00 12.29
CA VAL A 510 -9.29 -16.73 11.60
C VAL A 510 -8.70 -17.75 12.56
N ALA A 511 -8.94 -19.03 12.29
CA ALA A 511 -8.38 -20.16 13.01
C ALA A 511 -7.18 -20.73 12.24
N LEU A 512 -6.04 -20.91 12.92
CA LEU A 512 -4.85 -21.53 12.37
C LEU A 512 -4.55 -22.82 13.12
N GLY A 513 -4.60 -23.95 12.43
CA GLY A 513 -4.44 -25.29 13.01
C GLY A 513 -5.75 -26.05 13.15
N GLN A 514 -5.75 -27.07 14.01
CA GLN A 514 -6.92 -27.93 14.25
C GLN A 514 -7.82 -27.30 15.31
N LEU A 515 -8.50 -26.20 14.95
CA LEU A 515 -9.52 -25.56 15.77
C LEU A 515 -10.85 -25.59 15.02
N ASP A 516 -11.80 -26.31 15.57
CA ASP A 516 -13.13 -26.44 14.98
C ASP A 516 -13.98 -25.21 15.29
N ARG A 517 -14.86 -24.86 14.34
CA ARG A 517 -15.88 -23.82 14.55
C ARG A 517 -16.84 -24.29 15.67
N PRO A 518 -17.16 -23.45 16.67
CA PRO A 518 -18.14 -23.80 17.69
C PRO A 518 -19.48 -24.20 17.06
N PRO A 519 -20.06 -25.36 17.43
CA PRO A 519 -21.27 -25.90 16.77
C PRO A 519 -22.51 -25.03 17.01
N ASP A 520 -22.57 -24.34 18.15
CA ASP A 520 -23.71 -23.51 18.56
C ASP A 520 -23.67 -22.09 17.98
N LEU A 521 -22.67 -21.77 17.15
CA LEU A 521 -22.56 -20.46 16.55
C LEU A 521 -23.60 -20.28 15.44
N ALA A 522 -24.58 -19.40 15.68
CA ALA A 522 -25.69 -19.18 14.76
C ALA A 522 -25.24 -18.89 13.32
N ASN A 523 -25.90 -19.50 12.34
CA ASN A 523 -25.73 -19.20 10.91
C ASN A 523 -26.59 -17.99 10.50
N ASP A 524 -26.46 -16.88 11.22
CA ASP A 524 -27.24 -15.66 11.02
C ASP A 524 -26.55 -14.63 10.12
N GLY A 525 -25.42 -15.00 9.51
CA GLY A 525 -24.63 -14.11 8.65
C GLY A 525 -23.71 -13.13 9.39
N ARG A 526 -23.68 -13.15 10.73
CA ARG A 526 -22.85 -12.23 11.52
C ARG A 526 -21.43 -12.73 11.74
N THR A 527 -21.16 -14.03 11.58
CA THR A 527 -19.80 -14.56 11.73
C THR A 527 -19.30 -15.19 10.44
N LEU A 528 -18.11 -14.77 10.02
CA LEU A 528 -17.34 -15.41 8.96
C LEU A 528 -16.19 -16.20 9.62
N TRP A 529 -16.09 -17.49 9.29
CA TRP A 529 -15.04 -18.37 9.81
C TRP A 529 -14.06 -18.76 8.70
N LEU A 530 -12.78 -18.48 8.90
CA LEU A 530 -11.69 -18.94 8.06
C LEU A 530 -10.81 -19.93 8.85
N ASN A 531 -10.71 -21.17 8.36
CA ASN A 531 -9.86 -22.19 8.95
C ASN A 531 -8.68 -22.53 8.04
N ILE A 532 -7.46 -22.31 8.52
CA ILE A 532 -6.22 -22.59 7.79
C ILE A 532 -5.58 -23.85 8.41
N ARG A 533 -5.40 -24.90 7.60
CA ARG A 533 -4.97 -26.26 8.04
C ARG A 533 -5.99 -27.05 8.87
N GLY A 534 -7.21 -26.57 9.00
CA GLY A 534 -8.31 -27.34 9.56
C GLY A 534 -8.72 -28.51 8.66
N LYS A 535 -9.58 -29.37 9.19
CA LYS A 535 -10.27 -30.38 8.38
C LYS A 535 -11.11 -29.68 7.31
N GLU A 536 -11.21 -30.29 6.15
CA GLU A 536 -12.11 -29.82 5.10
C GLU A 536 -13.53 -29.77 5.66
N ALA A 537 -14.23 -28.65 5.45
CA ALA A 537 -15.58 -28.48 5.94
C ALA A 537 -16.48 -29.56 5.31
N ALA A 538 -17.27 -30.27 6.14
CA ALA A 538 -18.16 -31.33 5.66
C ALA A 538 -19.26 -30.83 4.71
N ALA A 539 -19.50 -29.52 4.65
CA ALA A 539 -20.43 -28.87 3.72
C ALA A 539 -19.87 -27.52 3.26
N LEU A 540 -20.11 -27.20 1.98
CA LEU A 540 -19.80 -25.88 1.42
C LEU A 540 -20.69 -24.82 2.08
N SER A 541 -20.08 -23.79 2.65
CA SER A 541 -20.77 -22.64 3.21
C SER A 541 -20.07 -21.36 2.78
N THR A 542 -20.83 -20.33 2.41
CA THR A 542 -20.30 -19.00 2.09
C THR A 542 -19.75 -18.26 3.32
N LEU A 543 -20.06 -18.74 4.53
CA LEU A 543 -19.64 -18.17 5.81
C LEU A 543 -18.59 -19.03 6.53
N HIS A 544 -18.17 -20.14 5.93
CA HIS A 544 -17.11 -21.00 6.45
C HIS A 544 -16.18 -21.41 5.32
N VAL A 545 -14.98 -20.82 5.31
CA VAL A 545 -13.92 -21.13 4.37
C VAL A 545 -12.89 -22.01 5.07
N SER A 546 -12.59 -23.18 4.50
CA SER A 546 -11.53 -24.07 4.97
C SER A 546 -10.45 -24.19 3.90
N VAL A 547 -9.20 -23.93 4.29
CA VAL A 547 -8.03 -24.02 3.42
C VAL A 547 -7.12 -25.15 3.93
N PRO A 548 -7.32 -26.40 3.45
CA PRO A 548 -6.43 -27.49 3.78
C PRO A 548 -5.07 -27.26 3.12
N LEU A 549 -3.98 -27.29 3.90
CA LEU A 549 -2.62 -27.23 3.36
C LEU A 549 -1.96 -28.60 3.51
N SER A 550 -1.58 -29.21 2.39
CA SER A 550 -0.91 -30.52 2.36
C SER A 550 0.58 -30.39 2.71
N GLY A 551 1.04 -31.06 3.78
CA GLY A 551 2.47 -31.23 4.10
C GLY A 551 2.78 -31.14 5.61
N PRO A 552 3.74 -31.92 6.13
CA PRO A 552 4.19 -31.76 7.51
C PRO A 552 4.84 -30.39 7.70
N MET A 553 4.87 -29.90 8.95
CA MET A 553 5.60 -28.70 9.34
C MET A 553 7.11 -28.96 9.17
N ALA A 554 7.61 -28.96 7.93
CA ALA A 554 9.03 -29.02 7.68
C ALA A 554 9.62 -27.79 8.33
N SER A 555 10.52 -28.03 9.28
CA SER A 555 11.40 -27.07 9.95
C SER A 555 12.33 -26.39 8.94
N ARG A 556 11.76 -25.65 7.99
CA ARG A 556 12.43 -24.48 7.44
C ARG A 556 12.10 -23.34 8.40
N THR A 557 12.83 -23.30 9.52
CA THR A 557 13.16 -21.99 10.07
C THR A 557 13.65 -21.15 8.90
N PRO A 558 12.98 -20.04 8.54
CA PRO A 558 13.69 -19.00 7.81
C PRO A 558 14.96 -18.75 8.62
N LYS A 559 16.12 -18.59 7.98
CA LYS A 559 17.28 -18.11 8.72
C LYS A 559 16.87 -16.76 9.31
N LEU A 560 16.45 -16.76 10.58
CA LEU A 560 16.24 -15.60 11.43
C LEU A 560 17.64 -15.05 11.77
N HIS A 561 18.33 -14.56 10.75
CA HIS A 561 19.56 -13.81 10.88
C HIS A 561 19.45 -12.59 9.98
N SER A 562 18.62 -11.63 10.42
CA SER A 562 18.76 -10.20 10.10
C SER A 562 17.74 -9.30 10.83
N TRP A 563 16.82 -9.85 11.65
CA TRP A 563 15.96 -9.04 12.52
C TRP A 563 16.55 -8.93 13.94
N LEU A 564 17.63 -8.17 14.06
CA LEU A 564 18.03 -7.52 15.31
C LEU A 564 18.41 -6.08 14.96
N PRO A 565 17.79 -5.05 15.58
CA PRO A 565 18.27 -3.69 15.43
C PRO A 565 19.63 -3.58 16.13
N PHE A 566 20.70 -3.34 15.37
CA PHE A 566 21.99 -2.93 15.91
C PHE A 566 21.83 -1.56 16.56
N TYR A 567 21.51 -1.54 17.86
CA TYR A 567 21.91 -0.47 18.76
C TYR A 567 23.16 -0.94 19.50
N GLY A 568 24.31 -0.41 19.07
CA GLY A 568 25.62 -0.74 19.64
C GLY A 568 26.71 0.11 18.99
N ASP A 569 27.06 1.19 19.68
CA ASP A 569 28.23 2.08 19.57
C ASP A 569 29.32 1.63 18.56
N GLN A 570 29.45 2.33 17.43
CA GLN A 570 30.63 2.21 16.58
C GLN A 570 31.77 3.06 17.15
N ARG A 571 32.73 2.38 17.77
CA ARG A 571 34.11 2.87 17.88
C ARG A 571 35.10 1.81 17.41
N GLY A 572 35.83 2.15 16.35
CA GLY A 572 37.21 1.72 16.14
C GLY A 572 37.47 0.64 15.10
N ALA A 573 38.16 1.06 14.03
CA ALA A 573 39.21 0.33 13.29
C ALA A 573 38.81 -0.95 12.55
N GLU A 574 39.35 -1.33 11.40
CA GLU A 574 40.30 -0.80 10.43
C GLU A 574 40.10 -1.69 9.18
N SER A 575 40.78 -1.35 8.09
CA SER A 575 40.90 -2.10 6.82
C SER A 575 40.96 -3.62 6.95
N TRP A 576 40.67 -4.39 5.90
CA TRP A 576 41.62 -5.38 5.34
C TRP A 576 41.00 -5.99 4.06
N SER A 577 41.75 -5.86 2.98
CA SER A 577 41.44 -6.28 1.63
C SER A 577 41.97 -7.70 1.36
N SER A 578 41.34 -8.34 0.37
CA SER A 578 41.85 -9.47 -0.43
C SER A 578 41.97 -10.85 0.25
N TRP A 579 41.28 -11.86 -0.30
CA TRP A 579 41.94 -12.94 -1.04
C TRP A 579 40.95 -13.88 -1.75
N SER A 580 41.48 -14.49 -2.80
CA SER A 580 40.80 -15.21 -3.87
C SER A 580 40.83 -16.73 -3.68
N ARG A 581 39.86 -17.39 -4.34
CA ARG A 581 39.84 -18.76 -4.92
C ARG A 581 40.81 -19.80 -4.35
N ARG A 582 40.26 -20.95 -3.92
CA ARG A 582 40.71 -22.29 -4.38
C ARG A 582 39.67 -23.38 -4.09
N ARG A 583 39.51 -24.27 -5.07
CA ARG A 583 38.75 -25.53 -5.06
C ARG A 583 39.50 -26.61 -4.26
N ALA A 584 38.77 -27.51 -3.60
CA ALA A 584 39.14 -28.93 -3.44
C ALA A 584 37.88 -29.75 -3.08
N GLY A 585 37.81 -30.98 -3.61
CA GLY A 585 36.64 -31.83 -3.70
C GLY A 585 36.30 -32.73 -2.49
N PRO A 586 35.47 -33.78 -2.70
CA PRO A 586 34.60 -34.36 -1.69
C PRO A 586 35.20 -35.60 -0.98
N GLY A 587 34.77 -35.83 0.27
CA GLY A 587 35.12 -37.01 1.05
C GLY A 587 34.10 -37.28 2.15
N ALA A 588 33.48 -38.45 2.09
CA ALA A 588 32.41 -38.95 2.95
C ALA A 588 32.91 -39.31 4.36
N LEU A 589 32.00 -39.24 5.36
CA LEU A 589 31.96 -40.26 6.43
C LEU A 589 30.59 -40.31 7.13
N GLU A 590 30.18 -41.55 7.32
CA GLU A 590 28.91 -42.07 7.82
C GLU A 590 28.81 -42.09 9.36
N ARG A 591 27.54 -42.19 9.81
CA ARG A 591 27.03 -42.87 11.04
C ARG A 591 27.28 -42.24 12.42
N ALA A 592 26.18 -41.83 13.04
CA ALA A 592 25.75 -42.39 14.32
C ALA A 592 24.22 -42.25 14.47
N ALA A 593 23.55 -43.36 14.79
CA ALA A 593 22.13 -43.45 15.06
C ALA A 593 21.89 -43.62 16.57
N GLY A 594 20.75 -43.10 17.05
CA GLY A 594 20.05 -43.62 18.23
C GLY A 594 19.88 -42.65 19.40
N SER A 595 18.68 -42.10 19.58
CA SER A 595 17.80 -42.39 20.74
C SER A 595 16.58 -41.45 20.79
N THR A 596 15.40 -42.03 20.56
CA THR A 596 14.09 -41.85 21.23
C THR A 596 13.64 -40.51 21.83
N VAL A 597 12.58 -39.98 21.21
CA VAL A 597 11.26 -39.56 21.77
C VAL A 597 11.21 -38.80 23.09
N GLY A 598 10.70 -37.57 23.00
CA GLY A 598 10.07 -36.81 24.08
C GLY A 598 9.18 -35.72 23.47
N ASP A 599 7.95 -36.10 23.11
CA ASP A 599 6.89 -35.16 22.73
C ASP A 599 6.52 -34.27 23.92
N ALA A 600 6.61 -32.94 23.76
CA ALA A 600 6.00 -31.99 24.66
C ALA A 600 5.66 -30.67 23.94
N ALA A 601 4.36 -30.41 23.87
CA ALA A 601 3.69 -29.11 23.76
C ALA A 601 4.05 -28.21 22.57
N GLY A 602 3.29 -28.36 21.48
CA GLY A 602 3.13 -27.34 20.46
C GLY A 602 2.40 -26.11 21.02
N GLY A 603 3.12 -25.00 21.17
CA GLY A 603 2.54 -23.69 21.45
C GLY A 603 2.05 -23.04 20.16
N CYS A 604 0.73 -22.84 20.03
CA CYS A 604 0.15 -22.00 18.99
C CYS A 604 0.47 -20.52 19.29
N SER A 605 1.26 -19.89 18.41
CA SER A 605 1.46 -18.45 18.38
C SER A 605 0.33 -17.79 17.55
N PHE A 606 -0.51 -16.98 18.20
CA PHE A 606 -1.56 -16.18 17.57
C PHE A 606 -1.01 -14.84 17.09
N TRP A 607 -1.35 -14.47 15.85
CA TRP A 607 -1.16 -13.11 15.31
C TRP A 607 -2.49 -12.35 15.40
N SER A 608 -2.38 -11.06 15.72
CA SER A 608 -3.50 -10.14 15.97
C SER A 608 -4.45 -10.02 14.77
N ALA A 609 -5.75 -10.14 15.03
CA ALA A 609 -6.79 -9.68 14.12
C ALA A 609 -6.97 -8.16 14.28
N VAL A 610 -6.84 -7.43 13.18
CA VAL A 610 -7.33 -6.06 13.06
C VAL A 610 -8.85 -6.15 12.88
N SER A 611 -9.64 -5.43 13.67
CA SER A 611 -11.09 -5.36 13.48
C SER A 611 -11.41 -4.63 12.17
N TRP A 612 -12.25 -5.24 11.33
CA TRP A 612 -12.72 -4.70 10.04
C TRP A 612 -14.08 -4.03 10.18
#